data_AF-A0AAN4Z2B0-F1
#
_entry.id   AF-A0AAN4Z2B0-F1
#
_cell.length_a   1.000
_cell.length_b   1.000
_cell.length_c   1.000
_cell.angle_alpha   90.00
_cell.angle_beta   90.00
_cell.angle_gamma   90.00
#
_symmetry.space_group_name_H-M   'P 1'
#
loop_
_entity.id
_entity.type
_entity.pdbx_description
1 polymer ?
#
loop_
_entity_poly.entity_id
_entity_poly.type
_entity_poly.pdbx_seq_one_letter_code
_entity_poly.pdbx_strand_id
1 'polypeptide(L)'
;GGPGMRPGPVILPRLEPDFVRHIAESLGVTNLTIHGQIYICEQVSHLLKRVVHDANKFALHGRRAKVVGADVEAALRLAGLETLTPLGQTLPTPPPMVQVPNPYGEDLFVPDETEIDLAQLRQQPQQELPAAPYIRAHWLAFNGKMPRVPENVEPEEESNLEEEAVQAAKLAARRETSEASTSSAGSTFKRAAREVTTSEQVLVQPVPSESLSVEQQRYFKEIVEACVGTDDKKRSEGLQSIELDTGLQALLPRLCRLIADAVRLNVAYHCMSMLIYLIRIVRALANNKSVRLEPFLHELLPSLISCMVGRQLCLRPEVDNHWALRDFSSKTLVHIVNVQNKKDATLRLRVYRVLKKTFDDPTSTYAQIFGATHALNEIMTHQERFDCYNRYLDLTNACHPSAVSGLSPEGRAEAGKLYTVLVKLETSMLRSYRMFAE
;
A
#
# COMPACT_ATOMS: atom_id res chain seq x y z
N GLY A 1 11.75 49.48 -8.80
CA GLY A 1 10.34 49.06 -8.81
C GLY A 1 9.53 50.17 -9.44
N GLY A 2 9.02 49.96 -10.66
CA GLY A 2 8.08 50.88 -11.29
C GLY A 2 6.69 50.75 -10.65
N PRO A 3 5.88 51.81 -10.64
CA PRO A 3 4.54 51.75 -10.06
C PRO A 3 3.68 50.79 -10.89
N GLY A 4 3.21 49.73 -10.23
CA GLY A 4 2.34 48.73 -10.83
C GLY A 4 1.09 49.37 -11.41
N MET A 5 0.99 49.36 -12.73
CA MET A 5 -0.23 49.65 -13.47
C MET A 5 -1.31 48.71 -12.91
N ARG A 6 -2.32 49.27 -12.24
CA ARG A 6 -3.49 48.49 -11.83
C ARG A 6 -4.07 47.85 -13.09
N PRO A 7 -4.39 46.54 -13.09
CA PRO A 7 -5.13 45.96 -14.21
C PRO A 7 -6.40 46.79 -14.39
N GLY A 8 -6.63 47.25 -15.62
CA GLY A 8 -7.83 48.00 -15.97
C GLY A 8 -9.09 47.24 -15.54
N PRO A 9 -10.24 47.92 -15.43
CA PRO A 9 -11.49 47.25 -15.07
C PRO A 9 -11.70 46.05 -16.01
N VAL A 10 -11.96 44.88 -15.43
CA VAL A 10 -12.27 43.66 -16.18
C VAL A 10 -13.51 43.96 -17.00
N ILE A 11 -13.34 44.20 -18.30
CA ILE A 11 -14.44 44.35 -19.23
C ILE A 11 -15.10 42.98 -19.28
N LEU A 12 -16.22 42.83 -18.56
CA LEU A 12 -17.00 41.62 -18.61
C LEU A 12 -17.40 41.39 -20.07
N PRO A 13 -17.24 40.16 -20.61
CA PRO A 13 -17.68 39.87 -21.95
C PRO A 13 -19.17 40.22 -22.08
N ARG A 14 -19.48 41.03 -23.08
CA ARG A 14 -20.81 41.49 -23.46
C ARG A 14 -20.94 41.28 -24.96
N LEU A 15 -22.13 40.93 -25.40
CA LEU A 15 -22.44 40.97 -26.82
C LEU A 15 -22.38 42.43 -27.30
N GLU A 16 -21.97 42.63 -28.56
CA GLU A 16 -22.02 43.95 -29.20
C GLU A 16 -23.49 44.26 -29.57
N PRO A 17 -23.97 45.50 -29.42
CA PRO A 17 -25.32 45.89 -29.84
C PRO A 17 -25.58 45.61 -31.33
N ASP A 18 -24.52 45.69 -32.15
CA ASP A 18 -24.57 45.39 -33.58
C ASP A 18 -25.00 43.95 -33.85
N PHE A 19 -24.65 42.99 -32.98
CA PHE A 19 -25.12 41.60 -33.11
C PHE A 19 -26.65 41.50 -33.07
N VAL A 20 -27.29 42.25 -32.15
CA VAL A 20 -28.76 42.28 -32.02
C VAL A 20 -29.39 42.93 -33.25
N ARG A 21 -28.75 43.96 -33.81
CA ARG A 21 -29.20 44.63 -35.03
C ARG A 21 -29.20 43.67 -36.23
N HIS A 22 -28.09 42.96 -36.47
CA HIS A 22 -27.99 42.01 -37.58
C HIS A 22 -29.03 40.87 -37.49
N ILE A 23 -29.32 40.37 -36.28
CA ILE A 23 -30.38 39.38 -36.07
C ILE A 23 -31.77 39.96 -36.29
N ALA A 24 -32.01 41.21 -35.88
CA ALA A 24 -33.30 41.86 -36.13
C ALA A 24 -33.55 42.06 -37.63
N GLU A 25 -32.53 42.48 -38.38
CA GLU A 25 -32.57 42.65 -39.83
C GLU A 25 -32.78 41.32 -40.56
N SER A 26 -32.18 40.22 -40.09
CA SER A 26 -32.40 38.88 -40.67
C SER A 26 -33.83 38.35 -40.46
N LEU A 27 -34.50 38.79 -39.39
CA LEU A 27 -35.91 38.54 -39.13
C LEU A 27 -36.85 39.53 -39.85
N GLY A 28 -36.32 40.49 -40.62
CA GLY A 28 -37.08 41.49 -41.36
C GLY A 28 -37.50 42.73 -40.54
N VAL A 29 -36.93 42.93 -39.35
CA VAL A 29 -37.20 44.08 -38.47
C VAL A 29 -36.13 45.16 -38.67
N THR A 30 -36.45 46.18 -39.46
CA THR A 30 -35.48 47.22 -39.86
C THR A 30 -35.43 48.46 -38.95
N ASN A 31 -36.45 48.70 -38.13
CA ASN A 31 -36.60 49.92 -37.33
C ASN A 31 -36.45 49.67 -35.81
N LEU A 32 -35.43 48.92 -35.39
CA LEU A 32 -35.16 48.69 -33.97
C LEU A 32 -34.41 49.89 -33.34
N THR A 33 -35.00 50.52 -32.32
CA THR A 33 -34.37 51.67 -31.65
C THR A 33 -33.04 51.29 -30.97
N ILE A 34 -32.10 52.23 -30.90
CA ILE A 34 -30.77 52.03 -30.27
C ILE A 34 -30.93 51.59 -28.81
N HIS A 35 -31.85 52.21 -28.07
CA HIS A 35 -32.13 51.82 -26.67
C HIS A 35 -32.69 50.39 -26.56
N GLY A 36 -33.52 49.95 -27.53
CA GLY A 36 -34.02 48.58 -27.60
C GLY A 36 -32.92 47.56 -27.87
N GLN A 37 -31.99 47.87 -28.77
CA GLN A 37 -30.82 47.02 -29.07
C GLN A 37 -29.96 46.79 -27.82
N ILE A 38 -29.63 47.87 -27.10
CA ILE A 38 -28.84 47.81 -25.87
C ILE A 38 -29.54 46.96 -24.80
N TYR A 39 -30.84 47.18 -24.60
CA TYR A 39 -31.61 46.44 -23.60
C TYR A 39 -31.64 44.93 -23.89
N ILE A 40 -31.96 44.54 -25.13
CA ILE A 40 -31.96 43.13 -25.54
C ILE A 40 -30.58 42.52 -25.38
N CYS A 41 -29.53 43.24 -25.80
CA CYS A 41 -28.15 42.80 -25.67
C CYS A 41 -27.77 42.48 -24.21
N GLU A 42 -28.17 43.34 -23.27
CA GLU A 42 -27.89 43.16 -21.85
C GLU A 42 -28.62 41.95 -21.26
N GLN A 43 -29.89 41.75 -21.63
CA GLN A 43 -30.67 40.59 -21.20
C GLN A 43 -30.09 39.28 -21.73
N VAL A 44 -29.75 39.21 -23.01
CA VAL A 44 -29.13 38.01 -23.62
C VAL A 44 -27.77 37.72 -22.99
N SER A 45 -26.96 38.76 -22.76
CA SER A 45 -25.66 38.60 -22.09
C SER A 45 -25.81 38.09 -20.65
N HIS A 46 -26.85 38.53 -19.92
CA HIS A 46 -27.13 38.04 -18.56
C HIS A 46 -27.58 36.57 -18.58
N LEU A 47 -28.47 36.20 -19.50
CA LEU A 47 -28.92 34.81 -19.66
C LEU A 47 -27.77 33.89 -20.02
N LEU A 48 -26.89 34.27 -20.95
CA LEU A 48 -25.72 33.49 -21.34
C LEU A 48 -24.80 33.23 -20.13
N LYS A 49 -24.52 34.28 -19.33
CA LYS A 49 -23.70 34.15 -18.12
C LYS A 49 -24.33 33.20 -17.10
N ARG A 50 -25.65 33.28 -16.91
CA ARG A 50 -26.38 32.38 -16.02
C ARG A 50 -26.28 30.93 -16.48
N VAL A 51 -26.53 30.65 -17.76
CA VAL A 51 -26.45 29.30 -18.34
C VAL A 51 -25.03 28.73 -18.21
N VAL A 52 -24.00 29.51 -18.53
CA VAL A 52 -22.59 29.09 -18.39
C VAL A 52 -22.23 28.80 -16.93
N HIS A 53 -22.72 29.62 -16.01
CA HIS A 53 -22.50 29.42 -14.58
C HIS A 53 -23.18 28.14 -14.07
N ASP A 54 -24.43 27.88 -14.48
CA ASP A 54 -25.14 26.67 -14.09
C ASP A 54 -24.56 25.42 -14.75
N ALA A 55 -24.10 25.50 -16.01
CA ALA A 55 -23.37 24.42 -16.68
C ALA A 55 -22.06 24.07 -15.96
N ASN A 56 -21.32 25.06 -15.47
CA ASN A 56 -20.14 24.83 -14.63
C ASN A 56 -20.48 24.10 -13.32
N LYS A 57 -21.64 24.38 -12.70
CA LYS A 57 -22.10 23.62 -11.53
C LYS A 57 -22.34 22.16 -11.89
N PHE A 58 -22.99 21.87 -13.02
CA PHE A 58 -23.20 20.49 -13.48
C PHE A 58 -21.88 19.77 -13.74
N ALA A 59 -20.90 20.42 -14.38
CA ALA A 59 -19.57 19.85 -14.57
C ALA A 59 -18.86 19.54 -13.24
N LEU A 60 -18.93 20.47 -12.27
CA LEU A 60 -18.34 20.32 -10.95
C LEU A 60 -19.01 19.19 -10.14
N HIS A 61 -20.34 19.11 -10.17
CA HIS A 61 -21.08 17.98 -9.56
C HIS A 61 -20.80 16.65 -10.27
N GLY A 62 -20.47 16.68 -11.57
CA GLY A 62 -19.97 15.55 -12.34
C GLY A 62 -18.49 15.22 -12.12
N ARG A 63 -17.79 15.91 -11.20
CA ARG A 63 -16.34 15.78 -10.93
C ARG A 63 -15.47 15.96 -12.18
N ARG A 64 -15.91 16.81 -13.11
CA ARG A 64 -15.19 17.14 -14.35
C ARG A 64 -14.72 18.59 -14.30
N ALA A 65 -13.52 18.82 -14.84
CA ALA A 65 -12.96 20.17 -15.00
C ALA A 65 -13.44 20.86 -16.29
N LYS A 66 -13.90 20.09 -17.29
CA LYS A 66 -14.39 20.59 -18.58
C LYS A 66 -15.90 20.46 -18.67
N VAL A 67 -16.56 21.53 -19.09
CA VAL A 67 -17.99 21.56 -19.40
C VAL A 67 -18.22 20.85 -20.73
N VAL A 68 -19.22 19.98 -20.78
CA VAL A 68 -19.64 19.28 -22.02
C VAL A 68 -21.04 19.75 -22.45
N GLY A 69 -21.45 19.45 -23.68
CA GLY A 69 -22.77 19.83 -24.21
C GLY A 69 -23.93 19.44 -23.30
N ALA A 70 -23.89 18.24 -22.71
CA ALA A 70 -24.91 17.76 -21.78
C ALA A 70 -25.08 18.64 -20.52
N ASP A 71 -24.00 19.29 -20.06
CA ASP A 71 -24.07 20.21 -18.91
C ASP A 71 -24.80 21.50 -19.29
N VAL A 72 -24.56 22.00 -20.51
CA VAL A 72 -25.22 23.19 -21.06
C VAL A 72 -26.70 22.90 -21.30
N GLU A 73 -27.04 21.73 -21.85
CA GLU A 73 -28.42 21.30 -22.01
C GLU A 73 -29.16 21.21 -20.67
N ALA A 74 -28.53 20.64 -19.63
CA ALA A 74 -29.10 20.58 -18.29
C ALA A 74 -29.31 21.99 -17.70
N ALA A 75 -28.39 22.91 -17.95
CA ALA A 75 -28.52 24.32 -17.55
C ALA A 75 -29.65 25.04 -18.29
N LEU A 76 -29.84 24.78 -19.60
CA LEU A 76 -30.95 25.32 -20.38
C LEU A 76 -32.31 24.80 -19.89
N ARG A 77 -32.41 23.51 -19.57
CA ARG A 77 -33.63 22.92 -18.96
C ARG A 77 -33.94 23.59 -17.62
N LEU A 78 -32.93 23.79 -16.78
CA LEU A 78 -33.08 24.47 -15.49
C LEU A 78 -33.54 25.94 -15.64
N ALA A 79 -33.12 26.61 -16.71
CA ALA A 79 -33.55 27.97 -17.04
C ALA A 79 -34.96 28.05 -17.68
N GLY A 80 -35.61 26.91 -17.96
CA GLY A 80 -36.90 26.85 -18.66
C GLY A 80 -36.80 27.08 -20.18
N LEU A 81 -35.60 26.91 -20.75
CA LEU A 81 -35.27 27.15 -22.16
C LEU A 81 -35.11 25.84 -22.94
N GLU A 82 -36.02 24.89 -22.73
CA GLU A 82 -35.93 23.54 -23.32
C GLU A 82 -36.03 23.55 -24.85
N THR A 83 -36.71 24.54 -25.43
CA THR A 83 -36.85 24.69 -26.88
C THR A 83 -35.54 25.05 -27.59
N LEU A 84 -34.52 25.48 -26.84
CA LEU A 84 -33.21 25.85 -27.37
C LEU A 84 -32.19 24.70 -27.29
N THR A 85 -32.58 23.52 -26.80
CA THR A 85 -31.67 22.37 -26.80
C THR A 85 -31.46 21.88 -28.24
N PRO A 86 -30.21 21.70 -28.69
CA PRO A 86 -29.94 21.23 -30.04
C PRO A 86 -30.53 19.83 -30.25
N LEU A 87 -31.11 19.61 -31.43
CA LEU A 87 -31.56 18.29 -31.87
C LEU A 87 -30.34 17.47 -32.30
N GLY A 88 -29.79 16.67 -31.38
CA GLY A 88 -28.72 15.72 -31.69
C GLY A 88 -27.58 15.72 -30.67
N GLN A 89 -26.61 14.83 -30.87
CA GLN A 89 -25.36 14.87 -30.11
C GLN A 89 -24.48 15.99 -30.65
N THR A 90 -23.97 16.85 -29.77
CA THR A 90 -22.83 17.70 -30.10
C THR A 90 -21.68 16.78 -30.52
N LEU A 91 -21.25 16.87 -31.78
CA LEU A 91 -20.03 16.20 -32.23
C LEU A 91 -18.89 16.52 -31.24
N PRO A 92 -17.98 15.57 -30.94
CA PRO A 92 -16.87 15.80 -30.02
C PRO A 92 -16.02 17.02 -30.40
N THR A 93 -16.02 17.36 -31.70
CA THR A 93 -15.41 18.55 -32.28
C THR A 93 -16.49 19.33 -33.03
N PRO A 94 -16.72 20.62 -32.73
CA PRO A 94 -17.58 21.46 -33.54
C PRO A 94 -17.01 21.58 -34.98
N PRO A 95 -17.86 21.73 -36.01
CA PRO A 95 -17.38 22.00 -37.36
C PRO A 95 -16.55 23.30 -37.37
N PRO A 96 -15.48 23.38 -38.17
CA PRO A 96 -14.72 24.61 -38.30
C PRO A 96 -15.60 25.73 -38.85
N MET A 97 -15.36 26.97 -38.39
CA MET A 97 -16.01 28.16 -38.96
C MET A 97 -15.17 28.66 -40.13
N VAL A 98 -15.81 28.88 -41.28
CA VAL A 98 -15.19 29.43 -42.48
C VAL A 98 -15.53 30.91 -42.57
N GLN A 99 -14.50 31.73 -42.76
CA GLN A 99 -14.65 33.16 -43.01
C GLN A 99 -14.99 33.40 -44.48
N VAL A 100 -16.16 33.95 -44.73
CA VAL A 100 -16.66 34.34 -46.05
C VAL A 100 -16.51 35.85 -46.17
N PRO A 101 -15.56 36.36 -46.97
CA PRO A 101 -15.33 37.79 -47.10
C PRO A 101 -16.51 38.45 -47.83
N ASN A 102 -17.04 39.53 -47.26
CA ASN A 102 -18.14 40.28 -47.85
C ASN A 102 -17.60 41.58 -48.49
N PRO A 103 -17.70 41.77 -49.82
CA PRO A 103 -17.14 42.95 -50.49
C PRO A 103 -17.77 44.29 -50.09
N TYR A 104 -18.96 44.28 -49.47
CA TYR A 104 -19.74 45.48 -49.17
C TYR A 104 -20.04 45.64 -47.67
N GLY A 105 -19.39 44.87 -46.78
CA GLY A 105 -19.69 44.86 -45.35
C GLY A 105 -18.65 44.11 -44.50
N GLU A 106 -19.08 43.63 -43.34
CA GLU A 106 -18.25 42.80 -42.44
C GLU A 106 -18.16 41.35 -42.92
N ASP A 107 -17.06 40.68 -42.57
CA ASP A 107 -16.84 39.28 -42.89
C ASP A 107 -17.82 38.36 -42.13
N LEU A 108 -18.39 37.40 -42.86
CA LEU A 108 -19.34 36.44 -42.30
C LEU A 108 -18.60 35.18 -41.87
N PHE A 109 -18.88 34.68 -40.66
CA PHE A 109 -18.38 33.39 -40.19
C PHE A 109 -19.49 32.36 -40.27
N VAL A 110 -19.36 31.43 -41.21
CA VAL A 110 -20.36 30.39 -41.49
C VAL A 110 -19.80 29.03 -41.06
N PRO A 111 -20.57 28.17 -40.38
CA PRO A 111 -20.14 26.81 -40.10
C PRO A 111 -19.91 26.06 -41.43
N ASP A 112 -18.81 25.32 -41.53
CA ASP A 112 -18.57 24.41 -42.66
C ASP A 112 -19.46 23.17 -42.54
N GLU A 113 -20.67 23.28 -43.06
CA GLU A 113 -21.66 22.21 -43.05
C GLU A 113 -21.44 21.27 -44.24
N THR A 114 -20.73 20.17 -44.00
CA THR A 114 -20.55 19.12 -45.00
C THR A 114 -21.80 18.25 -45.10
N GLU A 115 -22.38 18.14 -46.29
CA GLU A 115 -23.47 17.19 -46.56
C GLU A 115 -22.96 15.74 -46.39
N ILE A 116 -23.69 14.94 -45.61
CA ILE A 116 -23.33 13.53 -45.34
C ILE A 116 -24.26 12.62 -46.13
N ASP A 117 -23.69 11.72 -46.94
CA ASP A 117 -24.45 10.68 -47.63
C ASP A 117 -24.89 9.59 -46.65
N LEU A 118 -26.21 9.47 -46.45
CA LEU A 118 -26.82 8.48 -45.57
C LEU A 118 -26.48 7.03 -45.97
N ALA A 119 -26.23 6.78 -47.27
CA ALA A 119 -25.83 5.46 -47.74
C ALA A 119 -24.43 5.08 -47.26
N GLN A 120 -23.51 6.06 -47.19
CA GLN A 120 -22.16 5.87 -46.68
C GLN A 120 -22.15 5.68 -45.17
N LEU A 121 -22.99 6.41 -44.43
CA LEU A 121 -23.13 6.27 -42.98
C LEU A 121 -23.54 4.83 -42.59
N ARG A 122 -24.43 4.21 -43.38
CA ARG A 122 -24.88 2.83 -43.14
C ARG A 122 -23.78 1.78 -43.34
N GLN A 123 -22.78 2.07 -44.18
CA GLN A 123 -21.67 1.17 -44.47
C GLN A 123 -20.51 1.33 -43.49
N GLN A 124 -20.55 2.32 -42.58
CA GLN A 124 -19.49 2.52 -41.61
C GLN A 124 -19.37 1.32 -40.66
N PRO A 125 -18.14 0.82 -40.42
CA PRO A 125 -17.92 -0.27 -39.49
C PRO A 125 -18.29 0.17 -38.06
N GLN A 126 -18.86 -0.76 -37.30
CA GLN A 126 -19.21 -0.51 -35.91
C GLN A 126 -17.95 -0.22 -35.09
N GLN A 127 -17.99 0.85 -34.28
CA GLN A 127 -16.88 1.18 -33.38
C GLN A 127 -16.73 0.12 -32.29
N GLU A 128 -15.48 -0.21 -31.95
CA GLU A 128 -15.19 -1.11 -30.84
C GLU A 128 -15.58 -0.47 -29.52
N LEU A 129 -16.27 -1.24 -28.68
CA LEU A 129 -16.68 -0.78 -27.36
C LEU A 129 -15.46 -0.80 -26.41
N PRO A 130 -15.26 0.24 -25.59
CA PRO A 130 -14.22 0.22 -24.57
C PRO A 130 -14.47 -0.90 -23.56
N ALA A 131 -13.39 -1.40 -22.96
CA ALA A 131 -13.48 -2.40 -21.90
C ALA A 131 -14.28 -1.87 -20.71
N ALA A 132 -14.93 -2.78 -19.98
CA ALA A 132 -15.67 -2.44 -18.77
C ALA A 132 -14.74 -1.81 -17.71
N PRO A 133 -15.20 -0.77 -16.99
CA PRO A 133 -14.39 -0.12 -15.97
C PRO A 133 -14.06 -1.09 -14.82
N TYR A 134 -12.82 -1.08 -14.34
CA TYR A 134 -12.37 -1.83 -13.18
C TYR A 134 -11.45 -0.98 -12.29
N ILE A 135 -11.34 -1.35 -11.02
CA ILE A 135 -10.51 -0.63 -10.03
C ILE A 135 -9.22 -1.43 -9.80
N ARG A 136 -8.06 -0.76 -9.89
CA ARG A 136 -6.75 -1.30 -9.54
C ARG A 136 -6.16 -0.51 -8.38
N ALA A 137 -5.91 -1.19 -7.26
CA ALA A 137 -5.30 -0.59 -6.07
C ALA A 137 -3.77 -0.75 -6.13
N HIS A 138 -3.05 0.30 -5.73
CA HIS A 138 -1.59 0.29 -5.54
C HIS A 138 -1.21 1.20 -4.37
N TRP A 139 0.02 1.08 -3.88
CA TRP A 139 0.52 1.91 -2.79
C TRP A 139 0.90 3.31 -3.32
N LEU A 140 0.13 4.33 -2.95
CA LEU A 140 0.49 5.72 -3.22
C LEU A 140 1.62 6.21 -2.29
N ALA A 141 1.56 5.84 -1.01
CA ALA A 141 2.55 6.22 -0.02
C ALA A 141 2.69 5.15 1.07
N PHE A 142 3.92 4.97 1.54
CA PHE A 142 4.27 4.11 2.66
C PHE A 142 5.09 4.92 3.68
N ASN A 143 4.55 5.09 4.88
CA ASN A 143 5.15 5.93 5.94
C ASN A 143 5.54 7.33 5.45
N GLY A 144 4.64 7.99 4.71
CA GLY A 144 4.85 9.35 4.19
C GLY A 144 5.77 9.45 2.97
N LYS A 145 6.34 8.34 2.49
CA LYS A 145 7.17 8.32 1.27
C LYS A 145 6.45 7.60 0.13
N MET A 146 6.53 8.16 -1.07
CA MET A 146 5.98 7.55 -2.28
C MET A 146 6.86 6.38 -2.73
N PRO A 147 6.35 5.13 -2.78
CA PRO A 147 7.14 4.02 -3.27
C PRO A 147 7.31 4.11 -4.79
N ARG A 148 8.44 3.62 -5.30
CA ARG A 148 8.75 3.60 -6.74
C ARG A 148 8.03 2.43 -7.43
N VAL A 149 6.74 2.60 -7.62
CA VAL A 149 5.84 1.68 -8.32
C VAL A 149 5.51 2.30 -9.69
N PRO A 150 5.34 1.53 -10.79
CA PRO A 150 5.11 2.08 -12.13
C PRO A 150 3.93 3.07 -12.22
N GLU A 151 2.92 2.89 -11.37
CA GLU A 151 1.73 3.75 -11.25
C GLU A 151 2.02 5.12 -10.58
N ASN A 152 3.12 5.24 -9.84
CA ASN A 152 3.50 6.43 -9.11
C ASN A 152 4.42 7.31 -9.98
N VAL A 153 4.00 8.55 -10.25
CA VAL A 153 4.81 9.55 -10.97
C VAL A 153 6.02 9.92 -10.10
N GLU A 154 7.24 9.82 -10.64
CA GLU A 154 8.43 10.31 -9.94
C GLU A 154 8.33 11.83 -9.81
N PRO A 155 8.54 12.41 -8.62
CA PRO A 155 8.46 13.86 -8.44
C PRO A 155 9.52 14.55 -9.32
N GLU A 156 9.07 15.25 -10.36
CA GLU A 156 9.92 15.99 -11.32
C GLU A 156 10.74 17.11 -10.65
N GLU A 157 10.43 17.48 -9.41
CA GLU A 157 11.10 18.57 -8.68
C GLU A 157 12.31 18.11 -7.85
N GLU A 158 12.38 16.84 -7.41
CA GLU A 158 13.56 16.32 -6.69
C GLU A 158 14.72 16.00 -7.65
N SER A 159 14.43 15.66 -8.91
CA SER A 159 15.48 15.42 -9.90
C SER A 159 16.31 16.68 -10.15
N ASN A 160 15.71 17.87 -10.18
CA ASN A 160 16.46 19.10 -10.42
C ASN A 160 17.38 19.47 -9.24
N LEU A 161 16.92 19.27 -8.00
CA LEU A 161 17.69 19.59 -6.80
C LEU A 161 18.77 18.54 -6.49
N GLU A 162 18.47 17.25 -6.68
CA GLU A 162 19.47 16.17 -6.54
C GLU A 162 20.50 16.20 -7.68
N GLU A 163 20.09 16.51 -8.92
CA GLU A 163 21.05 16.69 -10.02
C GLU A 163 21.94 17.91 -9.81
N GLU A 164 21.41 19.03 -9.32
CA GLU A 164 22.22 20.20 -8.94
C GLU A 164 23.17 19.88 -7.77
N ALA A 165 22.72 19.15 -6.74
CA ALA A 165 23.57 18.76 -5.61
C ALA A 165 24.66 17.74 -6.01
N VAL A 166 24.33 16.78 -6.89
CA VAL A 166 25.28 15.79 -7.42
C VAL A 166 26.24 16.44 -8.41
N GLN A 167 25.81 17.42 -9.20
CA GLN A 167 26.69 18.22 -10.06
C GLN A 167 27.60 19.13 -9.24
N ALA A 168 27.10 19.76 -8.18
CA ALA A 168 27.91 20.56 -7.24
C ALA A 168 28.94 19.69 -6.51
N ALA A 169 28.57 18.49 -6.08
CA ALA A 169 29.49 17.53 -5.46
C ALA A 169 30.54 16.99 -6.46
N LYS A 170 30.17 16.75 -7.73
CA LYS A 170 31.10 16.37 -8.79
C LYS A 170 32.05 17.51 -9.17
N LEU A 171 31.58 18.76 -9.17
CA LEU A 171 32.42 19.94 -9.39
C LEU A 171 33.38 20.20 -8.21
N ALA A 172 32.94 19.96 -6.98
CA ALA A 172 33.79 20.04 -5.79
C ALA A 172 34.86 18.95 -5.78
N ALA A 173 34.51 17.70 -6.09
CA ALA A 173 35.45 16.59 -6.18
C ALA A 173 36.46 16.74 -7.34
N ARG A 174 36.10 17.43 -8.42
CA ARG A 174 37.00 17.70 -9.56
C ARG A 174 38.04 18.79 -9.28
N ARG A 175 37.88 19.58 -8.21
CA ARG A 175 38.85 20.61 -7.81
C ARG A 175 40.01 20.08 -6.96
N GLU A 176 39.93 18.86 -6.43
CA GLU A 176 40.97 18.31 -5.55
C GLU A 176 41.85 17.22 -6.17
N THR A 177 41.62 16.82 -7.43
CA THR A 177 42.53 15.90 -8.11
C THR A 177 42.68 16.27 -9.59
N SER A 178 43.60 17.18 -9.89
CA SER A 178 44.25 17.19 -11.21
C SER A 178 45.29 16.07 -11.22
N GLU A 179 44.95 14.91 -11.77
CA GLU A 179 45.80 14.06 -12.61
C GLU A 179 45.13 12.70 -12.90
N ALA A 180 45.38 12.20 -14.11
CA ALA A 180 45.16 10.83 -14.61
C ALA A 180 43.76 10.39 -15.13
N SER A 181 43.66 10.47 -16.47
CA SER A 181 43.22 9.44 -17.44
C SER A 181 41.90 8.67 -17.27
N THR A 182 41.02 8.95 -18.22
CA THR A 182 40.03 8.10 -18.92
C THR A 182 40.18 6.57 -18.82
N SER A 183 39.11 5.89 -18.40
CA SER A 183 38.70 4.60 -18.99
C SER A 183 37.20 4.33 -18.79
N SER A 184 36.47 4.24 -19.90
CA SER A 184 35.02 4.05 -20.00
C SER A 184 34.65 2.57 -20.24
N ALA A 185 34.87 1.70 -19.25
CA ALA A 185 34.66 0.26 -19.41
C ALA A 185 33.79 -0.40 -18.31
N GLY A 186 32.93 0.38 -17.63
CA GLY A 186 32.07 -0.12 -16.55
C GLY A 186 30.57 -0.22 -16.87
N SER A 187 30.10 0.25 -18.03
CA SER A 187 28.66 0.35 -18.31
C SER A 187 28.04 -0.91 -18.92
N THR A 188 28.85 -1.84 -19.43
CA THR A 188 28.37 -3.06 -20.11
C THR A 188 28.13 -4.23 -19.16
N PHE A 189 28.76 -4.28 -17.99
CA PHE A 189 28.58 -5.39 -17.03
C PHE A 189 27.29 -5.29 -16.19
N LYS A 190 26.70 -4.10 -16.05
CA LYS A 190 25.46 -3.89 -15.26
C LYS A 190 24.17 -4.26 -16.01
N ARG A 191 24.24 -4.46 -17.33
CA ARG A 191 23.05 -4.74 -18.16
C ARG A 191 22.74 -6.23 -18.29
N ALA A 192 23.75 -7.11 -18.15
CA ALA A 192 23.60 -8.57 -18.25
C ALA A 192 23.14 -9.25 -16.95
N ALA A 193 23.15 -8.56 -15.80
CA ALA A 193 22.66 -9.08 -14.52
C ALA A 193 21.15 -8.83 -14.28
N ARG A 194 20.42 -8.33 -15.29
CA ARG A 194 18.98 -8.00 -15.20
C ARG A 194 18.05 -9.07 -15.81
N GLU A 195 18.61 -10.17 -16.33
CA GLU A 195 17.88 -11.30 -16.94
C GLU A 195 17.97 -12.59 -16.10
N VAL A 196 18.03 -12.46 -14.78
CA VAL A 196 17.67 -13.55 -13.88
C VAL A 196 16.45 -13.09 -13.10
N THR A 197 15.37 -13.87 -13.23
CA THR A 197 14.13 -13.82 -12.46
C THR A 197 14.42 -14.00 -10.97
N THR A 198 15.06 -13.00 -10.39
CA THR A 198 15.14 -12.81 -8.95
C THR A 198 13.86 -12.09 -8.58
N SER A 199 12.98 -12.83 -7.90
CA SER A 199 11.93 -12.29 -7.05
C SER A 199 12.32 -10.90 -6.57
N GLU A 200 11.51 -9.88 -6.91
CA GLU A 200 11.68 -8.49 -6.49
C GLU A 200 12.39 -8.47 -5.15
N GLN A 201 13.68 -8.16 -5.16
CA GLN A 201 14.34 -7.75 -3.94
C GLN A 201 13.67 -6.43 -3.62
N VAL A 202 12.57 -6.50 -2.85
CA VAL A 202 12.07 -5.39 -2.06
C VAL A 202 13.29 -4.99 -1.25
N LEU A 203 14.06 -4.06 -1.79
CA LEU A 203 15.16 -3.43 -1.12
C LEU A 203 14.46 -2.61 -0.04
N VAL A 204 14.18 -3.27 1.08
CA VAL A 204 13.54 -2.67 2.25
C VAL A 204 14.50 -1.57 2.62
N GLN A 205 14.23 -0.36 2.17
CA GLN A 205 14.96 0.81 2.64
C GLN A 205 14.83 0.75 4.16
N PRO A 206 15.94 0.73 4.91
CA PRO A 206 15.87 0.75 6.36
C PRO A 206 15.00 1.95 6.72
N VAL A 207 13.88 1.68 7.40
CA VAL A 207 12.90 2.71 7.75
C VAL A 207 13.68 3.85 8.38
N PRO A 208 13.72 5.05 7.76
CA PRO A 208 14.46 6.17 8.30
C PRO A 208 13.97 6.38 9.73
N SER A 209 14.87 6.33 10.70
CA SER A 209 14.49 6.63 12.07
C SER A 209 14.09 8.09 12.10
N GLU A 210 12.79 8.36 12.13
CA GLU A 210 12.26 9.68 12.44
C GLU A 210 12.98 10.22 13.68
N SER A 211 13.28 11.52 13.67
CA SER A 211 13.89 12.20 14.80
C SER A 211 12.88 12.19 15.96
N LEU A 212 13.05 11.26 16.90
CA LEU A 212 12.19 11.17 18.08
C LEU A 212 12.34 12.43 18.93
N SER A 213 11.23 12.94 19.44
CA SER A 213 11.24 14.01 20.44
C SER A 213 11.90 13.57 21.75
N VAL A 214 12.34 14.52 22.56
CA VAL A 214 12.96 14.23 23.87
C VAL A 214 12.00 13.44 24.76
N GLU A 215 10.71 13.79 24.77
CA GLU A 215 9.68 13.06 25.52
C GLU A 215 9.47 11.63 25.02
N GLN A 216 9.50 11.42 23.71
CA GLN A 216 9.40 10.09 23.10
C GLN A 216 10.60 9.20 23.44
N GLN A 217 11.81 9.79 23.48
CA GLN A 217 13.01 9.05 23.89
C GLN A 217 12.96 8.68 25.37
N ARG A 218 12.48 9.60 26.22
CA ARG A 218 12.30 9.34 27.65
C ARG A 218 11.28 8.22 27.89
N TYR A 219 10.12 8.33 27.27
CA TYR A 219 9.07 7.30 27.33
C TYR A 219 9.58 5.95 26.79
N PHE A 220 10.31 5.93 25.67
CA PHE A 220 10.91 4.71 25.14
C PHE A 220 11.84 4.05 26.15
N LYS A 221 12.71 4.83 26.79
CA LYS A 221 13.63 4.33 27.82
C LYS A 221 12.87 3.77 29.02
N GLU A 222 11.91 4.53 29.54
CA GLU A 222 11.11 4.14 30.71
C GLU A 222 10.30 2.86 30.44
N ILE A 223 9.71 2.71 29.25
CA ILE A 223 8.99 1.49 28.88
C ILE A 223 9.90 0.29 28.75
N VAL A 224 11.06 0.43 28.10
CA VAL A 224 12.00 -0.69 27.94
C VAL A 224 12.50 -1.14 29.31
N GLU A 225 12.85 -0.19 30.19
CA GLU A 225 13.26 -0.48 31.56
C GLU A 225 12.13 -1.11 32.39
N ALA A 226 10.89 -0.64 32.25
CA ALA A 226 9.74 -1.21 32.93
C ALA A 226 9.43 -2.65 32.48
N CYS A 227 9.54 -2.93 31.17
CA CYS A 227 9.25 -4.25 30.61
C CYS A 227 10.33 -5.30 30.92
N VAL A 228 11.58 -4.86 31.13
CA VAL A 228 12.75 -5.73 31.39
C VAL A 228 13.13 -5.75 32.88
N GLY A 229 12.58 -4.83 33.68
CA GLY A 229 12.88 -4.67 35.09
C GLY A 229 12.41 -5.82 35.99
N THR A 230 12.97 -5.87 37.19
CA THR A 230 12.67 -6.89 38.22
C THR A 230 11.28 -6.75 38.82
N ASP A 231 10.71 -5.55 38.82
CA ASP A 231 9.41 -5.25 39.43
C ASP A 231 8.26 -5.76 38.56
N ASP A 232 7.57 -6.82 39.02
CA ASP A 232 6.46 -7.42 38.28
C ASP A 232 5.28 -6.47 38.03
N LYS A 233 4.99 -5.56 38.97
CA LYS A 233 3.92 -4.55 38.83
C LYS A 233 4.22 -3.55 37.70
N LYS A 234 5.43 -2.99 37.70
CA LYS A 234 5.88 -2.08 36.63
C LYS A 234 5.93 -2.79 35.28
N ARG A 235 6.27 -4.08 35.28
CA ARG A 235 6.25 -4.90 34.06
C ARG A 235 4.85 -5.05 33.49
N SER A 236 3.85 -5.33 34.32
CA SER A 236 2.45 -5.41 33.85
C SER A 236 1.93 -4.07 33.35
N GLU A 237 2.26 -2.97 34.02
CA GLU A 237 1.88 -1.61 33.60
C GLU A 237 2.55 -1.24 32.26
N GLY A 238 3.84 -1.53 32.11
CA GLY A 238 4.57 -1.31 30.85
C GLY A 238 3.98 -2.11 29.68
N LEU A 239 3.64 -3.39 29.89
CA LEU A 239 3.00 -4.20 28.86
C LEU A 239 1.60 -3.69 28.48
N GLN A 240 0.82 -3.23 29.47
CA GLN A 240 -0.50 -2.65 29.23
C GLN A 240 -0.40 -1.32 28.47
N SER A 241 0.61 -0.49 28.78
CA SER A 241 0.92 0.73 28.02
C SER A 241 1.17 0.38 26.55
N ILE A 242 2.01 -0.63 26.28
CA ILE A 242 2.32 -1.07 24.92
C ILE A 242 1.07 -1.55 24.16
N GLU A 243 0.15 -2.21 24.84
CA GLU A 243 -1.07 -2.75 24.24
C GLU A 243 -2.10 -1.67 23.88
N LEU A 244 -2.16 -0.58 24.66
CA LEU A 244 -3.20 0.46 24.54
C LEU A 244 -2.73 1.73 23.81
N ASP A 245 -1.44 2.05 23.85
CA ASP A 245 -0.94 3.34 23.37
C ASP A 245 -1.02 3.48 21.85
N THR A 246 -1.59 4.60 21.40
CA THR A 246 -1.83 4.90 19.98
C THR A 246 -0.64 5.57 19.30
N GLY A 247 0.27 6.21 20.06
CA GLY A 247 1.43 6.94 19.56
C GLY A 247 2.68 6.10 19.28
N LEU A 248 2.62 4.78 19.47
CA LEU A 248 3.78 3.89 19.41
C LEU A 248 4.37 3.67 18.00
N GLN A 249 3.64 4.04 16.95
CA GLN A 249 4.05 3.75 15.57
C GLN A 249 5.43 4.35 15.22
N ALA A 250 5.76 5.54 15.72
CA ALA A 250 7.05 6.19 15.49
C ALA A 250 8.22 5.51 16.23
N LEU A 251 7.93 4.85 17.36
CA LEU A 251 8.92 4.14 18.19
C LEU A 251 9.16 2.71 17.70
N LEU A 252 8.18 2.14 16.98
CA LEU A 252 8.17 0.75 16.55
C LEU A 252 9.43 0.30 15.80
N PRO A 253 10.01 1.06 14.86
CA PRO A 253 11.24 0.65 14.18
C PRO A 253 12.43 0.45 15.12
N ARG A 254 12.52 1.23 16.21
CA ARG A 254 13.59 1.11 17.22
C ARG A 254 13.28 -0.02 18.18
N LEU A 255 12.02 -0.17 18.57
CA LEU A 255 11.58 -1.23 19.47
C LEU A 255 11.75 -2.62 18.83
N CYS A 256 11.35 -2.80 17.57
CA CYS A 256 11.51 -4.09 16.87
C CYS A 256 12.98 -4.49 16.71
N ARG A 257 13.85 -3.53 16.34
CA ARG A 257 15.30 -3.75 16.27
C ARG A 257 15.89 -4.12 17.62
N LEU A 258 15.55 -3.37 18.67
CA LEU A 258 15.99 -3.67 20.03
C LEU A 258 15.55 -5.07 20.48
N ILE A 259 14.30 -5.45 20.23
CA ILE A 259 13.81 -6.79 20.54
C ILE A 259 14.58 -7.85 19.75
N ALA A 260 14.82 -7.64 18.46
CA ALA A 260 15.52 -8.61 17.63
C ALA A 260 16.97 -8.80 18.06
N ASP A 261 17.69 -7.71 18.35
CA ASP A 261 19.05 -7.74 18.90
C ASP A 261 19.08 -8.40 20.28
N ALA A 262 18.16 -8.01 21.17
CA ALA A 262 18.09 -8.57 22.52
C ALA A 262 17.77 -10.07 22.50
N VAL A 263 16.89 -10.55 21.61
CA VAL A 263 16.63 -11.98 21.45
C VAL A 263 17.88 -12.70 20.95
N ARG A 264 18.58 -12.17 19.93
CA ARG A 264 19.82 -12.77 19.43
C ARG A 264 20.88 -12.93 20.53
N LEU A 265 21.10 -11.87 21.30
CA LEU A 265 22.07 -11.87 22.40
C LEU A 265 21.66 -12.83 23.52
N ASN A 266 20.40 -12.79 23.97
CA ASN A 266 19.94 -13.64 25.09
C ASN A 266 19.82 -15.12 24.72
N VAL A 267 19.63 -15.45 23.43
CA VAL A 267 19.75 -16.84 22.94
C VAL A 267 21.21 -17.32 23.06
N ALA A 268 22.19 -16.47 22.74
CA ALA A 268 23.62 -16.80 22.86
C ALA A 268 24.09 -16.89 24.31
N TYR A 269 23.61 -16.00 25.19
CA TYR A 269 23.92 -16.01 26.63
C TYR A 269 23.01 -16.96 27.44
N HIS A 270 22.05 -17.64 26.79
CA HIS A 270 21.13 -18.59 27.41
C HIS A 270 20.31 -18.02 28.58
N CYS A 271 19.91 -16.75 28.49
CA CYS A 271 19.09 -16.07 29.51
C CYS A 271 17.60 -16.20 29.21
N MET A 272 16.99 -17.29 29.67
CA MET A 272 15.60 -17.64 29.40
C MET A 272 14.59 -16.61 29.92
N SER A 273 14.82 -16.04 31.10
CA SER A 273 13.93 -15.04 31.71
C SER A 273 13.76 -13.81 30.83
N MET A 274 14.85 -13.33 30.23
CA MET A 274 14.81 -12.20 29.29
C MET A 274 14.06 -12.54 28.01
N LEU A 275 14.23 -13.75 27.48
CA LEU A 275 13.48 -14.19 26.29
C LEU A 275 11.98 -14.19 26.55
N ILE A 276 11.53 -14.62 27.74
CA ILE A 276 10.11 -14.56 28.11
C ILE A 276 9.61 -13.11 28.11
N TYR A 277 10.36 -12.18 28.70
CA TYR A 277 9.95 -10.76 28.76
C TYR A 277 9.88 -10.13 27.37
N LEU A 278 10.88 -10.40 26.51
CA LEU A 278 10.89 -9.90 25.13
C LEU A 278 9.70 -10.43 24.32
N ILE A 279 9.34 -11.70 24.45
CA ILE A 279 8.19 -12.25 23.72
C ILE A 279 6.87 -11.72 24.29
N ARG A 280 6.79 -11.42 25.58
CA ARG A 280 5.62 -10.73 26.15
C ARG A 280 5.43 -9.33 25.56
N ILE A 281 6.53 -8.60 25.32
CA ILE A 281 6.47 -7.32 24.60
C ILE A 281 5.96 -7.53 23.17
N VAL A 282 6.48 -8.52 22.44
CA VAL A 282 6.00 -8.84 21.08
C VAL A 282 4.52 -9.21 21.07
N ARG A 283 4.04 -9.94 22.08
CA ARG A 283 2.62 -10.27 22.25
C ARG A 283 1.77 -9.03 22.51
N ALA A 284 2.21 -8.12 23.39
CA ALA A 284 1.51 -6.86 23.66
C ALA A 284 1.43 -5.98 22.40
N LEU A 285 2.53 -5.89 21.63
CA LEU A 285 2.54 -5.19 20.34
C LEU A 285 1.56 -5.82 19.36
N ALA A 286 1.48 -7.15 19.28
CA ALA A 286 0.60 -7.86 18.38
C ALA A 286 -0.89 -7.64 18.69
N ASN A 287 -1.23 -7.42 19.96
CA ASN A 287 -2.60 -7.13 20.38
C ASN A 287 -3.02 -5.68 20.09
N ASN A 288 -2.07 -4.76 19.95
CA ASN A 288 -2.36 -3.33 19.74
C ASN A 288 -2.91 -3.08 18.33
N LYS A 289 -4.20 -2.74 18.25
CA LYS A 289 -4.92 -2.47 16.99
C LYS A 289 -4.48 -1.18 16.29
N SER A 290 -3.91 -0.25 17.06
CA SER A 290 -3.49 1.07 16.57
C SER A 290 -2.15 1.04 15.84
N VAL A 291 -1.41 -0.07 15.98
CA VAL A 291 -0.04 -0.23 15.47
C VAL A 291 0.00 -1.13 14.24
N ARG A 292 0.64 -0.67 13.16
CA ARG A 292 0.87 -1.47 11.95
C ARG A 292 2.22 -2.19 12.07
N LEU A 293 2.16 -3.46 12.48
CA LEU A 293 3.33 -4.35 12.61
C LEU A 293 3.86 -4.93 11.29
N GLU A 294 3.04 -4.94 10.24
CA GLU A 294 3.34 -5.51 8.92
C GLU A 294 4.74 -5.17 8.37
N PRO A 295 5.22 -3.91 8.45
CA PRO A 295 6.54 -3.55 7.97
C PRO A 295 7.69 -4.25 8.70
N PHE A 296 7.51 -4.64 9.97
CA PHE A 296 8.56 -5.12 10.86
C PHE A 296 8.50 -6.63 11.11
N LEU A 297 7.52 -7.32 10.51
CA LEU A 297 7.36 -8.77 10.67
C LEU A 297 8.58 -9.56 10.19
N HIS A 298 9.27 -9.07 9.16
CA HIS A 298 10.47 -9.72 8.64
C HIS A 298 11.62 -9.78 9.68
N GLU A 299 11.63 -8.88 10.65
CA GLU A 299 12.61 -8.83 11.73
C GLU A 299 12.11 -9.56 13.00
N LEU A 300 10.82 -9.42 13.34
CA LEU A 300 10.24 -10.06 14.54
C LEU A 300 10.00 -11.56 14.39
N LEU A 301 9.59 -12.03 13.21
CA LEU A 301 9.26 -13.45 13.00
C LEU A 301 10.47 -14.37 13.15
N PRO A 302 11.65 -14.05 12.58
CA PRO A 302 12.86 -14.85 12.85
C PRO A 302 13.19 -14.92 14.35
N SER A 303 13.07 -13.81 15.09
CA SER A 303 13.31 -13.79 16.54
C SER A 303 12.36 -14.73 17.30
N LEU A 304 11.06 -14.72 16.95
CA LEU A 304 10.09 -15.66 17.52
C LEU A 304 10.40 -17.12 17.17
N ILE A 305 10.73 -17.39 15.90
CA ILE A 305 11.07 -18.73 15.43
C ILE A 305 12.34 -19.24 16.11
N SER A 306 13.35 -18.37 16.36
CA SER A 306 14.54 -18.72 17.13
C SER A 306 14.22 -19.11 18.58
N CYS A 307 13.30 -18.39 19.24
CA CYS A 307 12.84 -18.75 20.59
C CYS A 307 12.01 -20.05 20.62
N MET A 308 11.36 -20.40 19.51
CA MET A 308 10.60 -21.65 19.38
C MET A 308 11.47 -22.87 19.04
N VAL A 309 12.42 -22.71 18.11
CA VAL A 309 13.18 -23.81 17.46
C VAL A 309 14.68 -23.75 17.77
N GLY A 310 15.10 -22.93 18.74
CA GLY A 310 16.48 -22.91 19.23
C GLY A 310 16.88 -24.26 19.82
N ARG A 311 18.13 -24.71 19.60
CA ARG A 311 18.64 -25.99 20.15
C ARG A 311 18.83 -25.90 21.67
N GLN A 312 19.48 -24.85 22.16
CA GLN A 312 19.75 -24.63 23.58
C GLN A 312 19.31 -23.21 23.96
N LEU A 313 18.28 -23.09 24.80
CA LEU A 313 17.71 -21.82 25.25
C LEU A 313 18.09 -21.47 26.70
N CYS A 314 18.63 -22.44 27.45
CA CYS A 314 18.99 -22.34 28.86
C CYS A 314 20.31 -23.05 29.10
N LEU A 315 21.06 -22.62 30.12
CA LEU A 315 22.28 -23.30 30.58
C LEU A 315 21.99 -24.68 31.19
N ARG A 316 20.80 -24.84 31.80
CA ARG A 316 20.37 -26.09 32.45
C ARG A 316 18.95 -26.46 31.99
N PRO A 317 18.81 -27.29 30.94
CA PRO A 317 17.49 -27.65 30.41
C PRO A 317 16.62 -28.44 31.40
N GLU A 318 17.21 -29.06 32.43
CA GLU A 318 16.49 -29.87 33.42
C GLU A 318 15.71 -29.06 34.47
N VAL A 319 16.21 -27.87 34.82
CA VAL A 319 15.64 -27.03 35.90
C VAL A 319 14.78 -25.92 35.30
N ASP A 320 15.17 -25.42 34.12
CA ASP A 320 14.52 -24.28 33.50
C ASP A 320 13.37 -24.71 32.59
N ASN A 321 12.20 -24.08 32.76
CA ASN A 321 10.96 -24.36 32.04
C ASN A 321 10.97 -23.87 30.58
N HIS A 322 11.98 -24.26 29.80
CA HIS A 322 12.13 -23.89 28.39
C HIS A 322 10.93 -24.33 27.52
N TRP A 323 10.19 -25.36 27.93
CA TRP A 323 8.92 -25.77 27.33
C TRP A 323 7.87 -24.66 27.32
N ALA A 324 7.74 -23.90 28.41
CA ALA A 324 6.77 -22.82 28.54
C ALA A 324 7.12 -21.64 27.62
N LEU A 325 8.42 -21.34 27.45
CA LEU A 325 8.88 -20.34 26.50
C LEU A 325 8.53 -20.76 25.06
N ARG A 326 8.80 -22.01 24.68
CA ARG A 326 8.46 -22.52 23.33
C ARG A 326 6.97 -22.46 23.07
N ASP A 327 6.14 -22.93 24.00
CA ASP A 327 4.67 -22.87 23.90
C ASP A 327 4.16 -21.43 23.76
N PHE A 328 4.62 -20.52 24.62
CA PHE A 328 4.23 -19.11 24.56
C PHE A 328 4.67 -18.42 23.25
N SER A 329 5.86 -18.76 22.76
CA SER A 329 6.38 -18.27 21.48
C SER A 329 5.54 -18.79 20.31
N SER A 330 5.19 -20.08 20.30
CA SER A 330 4.33 -20.69 19.28
C SER A 330 2.95 -20.03 19.26
N LYS A 331 2.30 -19.86 20.40
CA LYS A 331 1.01 -19.15 20.51
C LYS A 331 1.08 -17.68 20.08
N THR A 332 2.23 -17.04 20.30
CA THR A 332 2.47 -15.65 19.86
C THR A 332 2.64 -15.57 18.35
N LEU A 333 3.44 -16.47 17.77
CA LEU A 333 3.63 -16.59 16.33
C LEU A 333 2.29 -16.85 15.62
N VAL A 334 1.51 -17.83 16.10
CA VAL A 334 0.22 -18.16 15.49
C VAL A 334 -0.74 -16.99 15.55
N HIS A 335 -0.81 -16.27 16.66
CA HIS A 335 -1.67 -15.09 16.77
C HIS A 335 -1.29 -14.02 15.73
N ILE A 336 0.00 -13.72 15.57
CA ILE A 336 0.48 -12.77 14.55
C ILE A 336 0.09 -13.27 13.16
N VAL A 337 0.32 -14.55 12.86
CA VAL A 337 -0.04 -15.14 11.56
C VAL A 337 -1.54 -15.05 11.32
N ASN A 338 -2.40 -15.35 12.30
CA ASN A 338 -3.86 -15.30 12.16
C ASN A 338 -4.39 -13.87 11.96
N VAL A 339 -3.81 -12.88 12.64
CA VAL A 339 -4.15 -11.47 12.44
C VAL A 339 -3.79 -11.01 11.03
N GLN A 340 -2.64 -11.42 10.51
CA GLN A 340 -2.14 -11.01 9.20
C GLN A 340 -2.68 -11.83 8.04
N ASN A 341 -3.09 -13.09 8.25
CA ASN A 341 -3.64 -13.97 7.21
C ASN A 341 -4.96 -13.42 6.62
N LYS A 342 -5.64 -12.51 7.33
CA LYS A 342 -6.79 -11.77 6.79
C LYS A 342 -6.41 -10.80 5.66
N LYS A 343 -5.14 -10.39 5.61
CA LYS A 343 -4.60 -9.43 4.63
C LYS A 343 -3.77 -10.15 3.58
N ASP A 344 -2.80 -10.95 4.03
CA ASP A 344 -1.82 -11.62 3.17
C ASP A 344 -1.68 -13.12 3.48
N ALA A 345 -2.16 -13.96 2.56
CA ALA A 345 -2.00 -15.42 2.66
C ALA A 345 -0.54 -15.89 2.43
N THR A 346 0.31 -15.03 1.86
CA THR A 346 1.72 -15.35 1.55
C THR A 346 2.56 -15.53 2.81
N LEU A 347 2.25 -14.78 3.88
CA LEU A 347 2.97 -14.87 5.14
C LEU A 347 2.80 -16.25 5.81
N ARG A 348 1.57 -16.74 5.86
CA ARG A 348 1.23 -18.07 6.39
C ARG A 348 2.06 -19.15 5.72
N LEU A 349 2.13 -19.11 4.38
CA LEU A 349 2.87 -20.10 3.59
C LEU A 349 4.37 -20.06 3.86
N ARG A 350 4.96 -18.86 4.02
CA ARG A 350 6.39 -18.72 4.37
C ARG A 350 6.70 -19.32 5.74
N VAL A 351 5.88 -19.01 6.75
CA VAL A 351 6.04 -19.56 8.11
C VAL A 351 5.86 -21.07 8.11
N TYR A 352 4.84 -21.59 7.43
CA TYR A 352 4.61 -23.02 7.27
C TYR A 352 5.82 -23.74 6.66
N ARG A 353 6.40 -23.22 5.56
CA ARG A 353 7.59 -23.82 4.93
C ARG A 353 8.79 -23.91 5.86
N VAL A 354 9.05 -22.87 6.65
CA VAL A 354 10.17 -22.85 7.61
C VAL A 354 9.94 -23.89 8.72
N LEU A 355 8.74 -23.93 9.29
CA LEU A 355 8.42 -24.89 10.36
C LEU A 355 8.35 -26.33 9.85
N LYS A 356 7.82 -26.56 8.65
CA LYS A 356 7.79 -27.88 8.01
C LYS A 356 9.19 -28.43 7.82
N LYS A 357 10.13 -27.60 7.33
CA LYS A 357 11.53 -28.00 7.20
C LYS A 357 12.08 -28.52 8.53
N THR A 358 11.85 -27.80 9.63
CA THR A 358 12.32 -28.21 10.96
C THR A 358 11.63 -29.47 11.50
N PHE A 359 10.41 -29.78 11.05
CA PHE A 359 9.65 -30.96 11.41
C PHE A 359 10.08 -32.22 10.62
N ASP A 360 10.39 -32.04 9.34
CA ASP A 360 10.84 -33.11 8.44
C ASP A 360 12.32 -33.46 8.67
N ASP A 361 13.14 -32.50 9.10
CA ASP A 361 14.57 -32.69 9.35
C ASP A 361 14.82 -33.81 10.40
N PRO A 362 15.57 -34.89 10.07
CA PRO A 362 15.83 -36.01 10.98
C PRO A 362 16.88 -35.70 12.07
N THR A 363 17.58 -34.56 11.95
CA THR A 363 18.61 -34.12 12.92
C THR A 363 18.08 -33.15 13.97
N SER A 364 16.78 -32.83 13.92
CA SER A 364 16.11 -31.93 14.86
C SER A 364 15.95 -32.60 16.22
N THR A 365 16.18 -31.84 17.30
CA THR A 365 15.96 -32.34 18.67
C THR A 365 14.47 -32.38 19.01
N TYR A 366 14.07 -33.22 19.98
CA TYR A 366 12.67 -33.31 20.41
C TYR A 366 12.10 -31.97 20.86
N ALA A 367 12.91 -31.12 21.50
CA ALA A 367 12.53 -29.76 21.90
C ALA A 367 12.26 -28.83 20.69
N GLN A 368 13.00 -28.98 19.59
CA GLN A 368 12.77 -28.24 18.34
C GLN A 368 11.45 -28.66 17.68
N ILE A 369 11.24 -29.97 17.57
CA ILE A 369 10.03 -30.57 17.00
C ILE A 369 8.81 -30.17 17.84
N PHE A 370 8.93 -30.10 19.17
CA PHE A 370 7.85 -29.63 20.05
C PHE A 370 7.41 -28.19 19.74
N GLY A 371 8.35 -27.26 19.58
CA GLY A 371 8.03 -25.87 19.26
C GLY A 371 7.36 -25.76 17.88
N ALA A 372 7.90 -26.48 16.89
CA ALA A 372 7.37 -26.49 15.52
C ALA A 372 5.97 -27.11 15.44
N THR A 373 5.74 -28.27 16.08
CA THR A 373 4.45 -28.97 16.08
C THR A 373 3.34 -28.13 16.70
N HIS A 374 3.61 -27.43 17.79
CA HIS A 374 2.63 -26.57 18.44
C HIS A 374 2.14 -25.44 17.51
N ALA A 375 3.05 -24.82 16.75
CA ALA A 375 2.67 -23.77 15.79
C ALA A 375 2.04 -24.34 14.51
N LEU A 376 2.57 -25.46 13.99
CA LEU A 376 2.04 -26.11 12.79
C LEU A 376 0.59 -26.56 12.97
N ASN A 377 0.21 -27.08 14.13
CA ASN A 377 -1.16 -27.50 14.41
C ASN A 377 -2.22 -26.46 14.04
N GLU A 378 -1.99 -25.22 14.45
CA GLU A 378 -2.95 -24.13 14.28
C GLU A 378 -2.85 -23.45 12.90
N ILE A 379 -1.70 -23.56 12.20
CA ILE A 379 -1.45 -22.89 10.92
C ILE A 379 -1.78 -23.78 9.70
N MET A 380 -1.67 -25.11 9.83
CA MET A 380 -1.82 -26.05 8.72
C MET A 380 -3.25 -26.13 8.18
N THR A 381 -3.39 -26.15 6.86
CA THR A 381 -4.65 -26.52 6.17
C THR A 381 -4.88 -28.03 6.20
N HIS A 382 -6.09 -28.48 5.86
CA HIS A 382 -6.40 -29.92 5.83
C HIS A 382 -5.51 -30.70 4.86
N GLN A 383 -5.16 -30.11 3.70
CA GLN A 383 -4.26 -30.74 2.72
C GLN A 383 -2.81 -30.82 3.24
N GLU A 384 -2.32 -29.74 3.85
CA GLU A 384 -0.98 -29.72 4.45
C GLU A 384 -0.83 -30.75 5.60
N ARG A 385 -1.92 -31.00 6.35
CA ARG A 385 -1.98 -32.06 7.38
C ARG A 385 -1.91 -33.46 6.79
N PHE A 386 -2.53 -33.70 5.63
CA PHE A 386 -2.44 -34.97 4.93
C PHE A 386 -1.00 -35.28 4.53
N ASP A 387 -0.29 -34.31 3.93
CA ASP A 387 1.10 -34.47 3.50
C ASP A 387 2.05 -34.81 4.65
N CYS A 388 1.82 -34.22 5.84
CA CYS A 388 2.68 -34.42 7.00
C CYS A 388 2.30 -35.66 7.83
N TYR A 389 1.24 -36.39 7.46
CA TYR A 389 0.67 -37.48 8.26
C TYR A 389 1.64 -38.65 8.48
N ASN A 390 2.37 -39.07 7.44
CA ASN A 390 3.33 -40.18 7.56
C ASN A 390 4.45 -39.84 8.55
N ARG A 391 5.03 -38.65 8.44
CA ARG A 391 6.06 -38.16 9.36
C ARG A 391 5.54 -38.02 10.79
N TYR A 392 4.31 -37.55 10.95
CA TYR A 392 3.63 -37.50 12.24
C TYR A 392 3.50 -38.90 12.88
N LEU A 393 3.14 -39.91 12.09
CA LEU A 393 3.03 -41.30 12.57
C LEU A 393 4.39 -41.85 13.00
N ASP A 394 5.43 -41.62 12.20
CA ASP A 394 6.81 -42.03 12.52
C ASP A 394 7.29 -41.41 13.84
N LEU A 395 7.06 -40.11 14.02
CA LEU A 395 7.42 -39.41 15.26
C LEU A 395 6.61 -39.88 16.46
N THR A 396 5.33 -40.19 16.27
CA THR A 396 4.44 -40.70 17.33
C THR A 396 4.91 -42.08 17.80
N ASN A 397 5.30 -42.95 16.86
CA ASN A 397 5.86 -44.27 17.16
C ASN A 397 7.24 -44.17 17.82
N ALA A 398 8.10 -43.27 17.34
CA ALA A 398 9.43 -43.06 17.90
C ALA A 398 9.40 -42.46 19.33
N CYS A 399 8.40 -41.64 19.65
CA CYS A 399 8.23 -41.04 20.98
C CYS A 399 7.38 -41.90 21.93
N HIS A 400 6.88 -43.06 21.48
CA HIS A 400 6.02 -43.91 22.29
C HIS A 400 6.77 -44.47 23.52
N PRO A 401 6.16 -44.52 24.72
CA PRO A 401 6.84 -44.95 25.95
C PRO A 401 7.58 -46.30 25.88
N SER A 402 7.13 -47.22 25.02
CA SER A 402 7.80 -48.50 24.78
C SER A 402 9.08 -48.40 23.95
N ALA A 403 9.14 -47.48 22.97
CA ALA A 403 10.27 -47.28 22.06
C ALA A 403 11.41 -46.48 22.70
N VAL A 404 11.10 -45.62 23.66
CA VAL A 404 12.03 -44.67 24.29
C VAL A 404 12.75 -45.29 25.51
N SER A 405 12.51 -46.58 25.81
CA SER A 405 13.08 -47.30 26.95
C SER A 405 14.62 -47.37 26.96
N GLY A 406 15.27 -47.30 25.79
CA GLY A 406 16.73 -47.28 25.64
C GLY A 406 17.41 -45.90 25.65
N LEU A 407 16.64 -44.80 25.77
CA LEU A 407 17.18 -43.43 25.77
C LEU A 407 17.58 -42.95 27.18
N SER A 408 18.42 -41.91 27.22
CA SER A 408 18.79 -41.21 28.46
C SER A 408 17.54 -40.76 29.24
N PRO A 409 17.61 -40.63 30.59
CA PRO A 409 16.47 -40.17 31.39
C PRO A 409 15.95 -38.80 30.92
N GLU A 410 16.84 -37.91 30.48
CA GLU A 410 16.50 -36.63 29.85
C GLU A 410 15.75 -36.82 28.54
N GLY A 411 16.29 -37.62 27.61
CA GLY A 411 15.64 -37.90 26.32
C GLY A 411 14.27 -38.56 26.47
N ARG A 412 14.07 -39.37 27.52
CA ARG A 412 12.77 -39.92 27.90
C ARG A 412 11.76 -38.86 28.33
N ALA A 413 12.20 -37.89 29.14
CA ALA A 413 11.34 -36.79 29.57
C ALA A 413 10.96 -35.88 28.38
N GLU A 414 11.90 -35.57 27.49
CA GLU A 414 11.63 -34.76 26.30
C GLU A 414 10.68 -35.44 25.32
N ALA A 415 10.92 -36.73 25.02
CA ALA A 415 10.06 -37.52 24.15
C ALA A 415 8.64 -37.65 24.72
N GLY A 416 8.49 -37.81 26.05
CA GLY A 416 7.18 -37.83 26.71
C GLY A 416 6.40 -36.52 26.57
N LYS A 417 7.09 -35.36 26.66
CA LYS A 417 6.47 -34.04 26.43
C LYS A 417 6.00 -33.87 25.00
N LEU A 418 6.81 -34.29 24.02
CA LEU A 418 6.43 -34.26 22.60
C LEU A 418 5.27 -35.21 22.32
N TYR A 419 5.30 -36.44 22.84
CA TYR A 419 4.23 -37.42 22.69
C TYR A 419 2.88 -36.88 23.18
N THR A 420 2.87 -36.17 24.31
CA THR A 420 1.65 -35.53 24.86
C THR A 420 1.04 -34.52 23.88
N VAL A 421 1.86 -33.79 23.14
CA VAL A 421 1.37 -32.86 22.11
C VAL A 421 0.88 -33.62 20.89
N LEU A 422 1.65 -34.62 20.41
CA LEU A 422 1.28 -35.42 19.25
C LEU A 422 -0.08 -36.11 19.45
N VAL A 423 -0.33 -36.73 20.61
CA VAL A 423 -1.63 -37.35 20.93
C VAL A 423 -2.79 -36.35 20.86
N LYS A 424 -2.59 -35.09 21.26
CA LYS A 424 -3.63 -34.05 21.11
C LYS A 424 -3.94 -33.72 19.65
N LEU A 425 -2.98 -33.92 18.75
CA LEU A 425 -3.12 -33.68 17.31
C LEU A 425 -3.78 -34.84 16.56
N GLU A 426 -3.79 -36.04 17.15
CA GLU A 426 -4.23 -37.28 16.52
C GLU A 426 -5.62 -37.16 15.90
N THR A 427 -6.59 -36.63 16.65
CA THR A 427 -7.97 -36.45 16.18
C THR A 427 -8.08 -35.51 14.98
N SER A 428 -7.30 -34.44 14.97
CA SER A 428 -7.25 -33.43 13.90
C SER A 428 -6.57 -33.97 12.64
N MET A 429 -5.47 -34.71 12.82
CA MET A 429 -4.70 -35.34 11.75
C MET A 429 -5.48 -36.49 11.10
N LEU A 430 -6.11 -37.37 11.89
CA LEU A 430 -6.96 -38.47 11.41
C LEU A 430 -8.17 -37.96 10.63
N ARG A 431 -8.80 -36.87 11.08
CA ARG A 431 -9.93 -36.26 10.38
C ARG A 431 -9.53 -35.79 8.98
N SER A 432 -8.41 -35.08 8.88
CA SER A 432 -7.88 -34.63 7.58
C SER A 432 -7.46 -35.81 6.70
N TYR A 433 -6.86 -36.85 7.29
CA TYR A 433 -6.45 -38.05 6.55
C TYR A 433 -7.65 -38.75 5.91
N ARG A 434 -8.72 -38.99 6.67
CA ARG A 434 -9.93 -39.64 6.16
C ARG A 434 -10.62 -38.84 5.05
N MET A 435 -10.60 -37.51 5.12
CA MET A 435 -11.22 -36.66 4.09
C MET A 435 -10.54 -36.71 2.71
N PHE A 436 -9.27 -37.11 2.62
CA PHE A 436 -8.51 -37.15 1.37
C PHE A 436 -8.04 -38.56 0.97
N ALA A 437 -8.18 -39.54 1.86
CA ALA A 437 -7.89 -40.95 1.59
C ALA A 437 -9.11 -41.72 1.04
N GLU A 438 -10.31 -41.21 1.30
CA GLU A 438 -11.55 -41.56 0.58
C GLU A 438 -11.69 -40.69 -0.68
#